data_AF-A0A6N2ZEB5-F1
#
_entry.id   AF-A0A6N2ZEB5-F1
#
_cell.length_a   1.000
_cell.length_b   1.000
_cell.length_c   1.000
_cell.angle_alpha   90.00
_cell.angle_beta   90.00
_cell.angle_gamma   90.00
#
_symmetry.space_group_name_H-M   'P 1'
#
loop_
_entity.id
_entity.type
_entity.pdbx_description
1 polymer ?
#
loop_
_entity_poly.entity_id
_entity_poly.type
_entity_poly.pdbx_seq_one_letter_code
_entity_poly.pdbx_strand_id
1 'polypeptide(L)'
;MLVAERLQSMWTQAIAAGPTGQPILDGLAFEFNTQTPGVLDWISERGAEFVTRCTEEQKDAIAALLEKKMRESHTVDELARLIRPCIGLTEGDARANARYYDNIVATMRKEHPRMKIESIRRKALDASQKYAEKQHRARAFTIAQTESAFAYNRGADEGIRQAQGEGYLGTMVKRWSTSGDDSVCDICNALEGTEVDMDSDFDFKGKVLFAGQHMLPPAHPRCACAIEYIEVAAPRGRK
;
A
#
# COMPACT_ATOMS: atom_id res chain seq x y z
N MET A 1 24.45 -11.88 -12.86
CA MET A 1 23.45 -10.84 -13.12
C MET A 1 22.52 -10.82 -11.94
N LEU A 2 22.66 -9.80 -11.10
CA LEU A 2 21.90 -9.69 -9.85
C LEU A 2 20.42 -9.49 -10.19
N VAL A 3 19.53 -10.08 -9.39
CA VAL A 3 18.07 -9.88 -9.53
C VAL A 3 17.75 -8.38 -9.53
N ALA A 4 18.52 -7.57 -8.77
CA ALA A 4 18.47 -6.12 -8.74
C ALA A 4 18.61 -5.43 -10.13
N GLU A 5 19.47 -5.92 -11.02
CA GLU A 5 19.70 -5.30 -12.36
C GLU A 5 18.55 -5.61 -13.34
N ARG A 6 17.82 -6.73 -13.14
CA ARG A 6 16.62 -7.06 -13.92
C ARG A 6 15.38 -6.31 -13.46
N LEU A 7 15.35 -5.98 -12.17
CA LEU A 7 14.28 -5.23 -11.54
C LEU A 7 14.30 -3.77 -12.03
N GLN A 8 15.46 -3.12 -12.12
CA GLN A 8 15.57 -1.71 -12.48
C GLN A 8 14.77 -1.26 -13.72
N SER A 9 14.72 -2.03 -14.81
CA SER A 9 13.96 -1.69 -16.03
C SER A 9 12.45 -1.91 -15.92
N MET A 10 12.03 -2.78 -15.02
CA MET A 10 10.63 -3.10 -14.78
C MET A 10 9.97 -2.09 -13.80
N TRP A 11 10.77 -1.44 -12.95
CA TRP A 11 10.36 -0.42 -11.98
C TRP A 11 10.05 0.91 -12.66
N THR A 12 10.80 1.22 -13.72
CA THR A 12 10.64 2.37 -14.62
C THR A 12 9.20 2.50 -15.13
N GLN A 13 8.51 1.39 -15.42
CA GLN A 13 7.18 1.41 -16.03
C GLN A 13 6.02 1.50 -15.03
N ALA A 14 6.20 1.01 -13.80
CA ALA A 14 5.19 1.05 -12.73
C ALA A 14 4.84 2.48 -12.28
N ILE A 15 5.83 3.38 -12.30
CA ILE A 15 5.69 4.77 -11.86
C ILE A 15 4.83 5.57 -12.86
N ALA A 16 4.86 5.23 -14.14
CA ALA A 16 4.12 5.94 -15.19
C ALA A 16 2.59 5.89 -15.01
N ALA A 17 2.06 4.95 -14.22
CA ALA A 17 0.62 4.85 -13.95
C ALA A 17 0.09 5.99 -13.05
N GLY A 18 0.91 6.50 -12.11
CA GLY A 18 0.51 7.60 -11.22
C GLY A 18 0.21 8.89 -11.98
N PRO A 19 1.16 9.41 -12.80
CA PRO A 19 0.95 10.57 -13.66
C PRO A 19 -0.21 10.39 -14.64
N THR A 20 -0.36 9.20 -15.25
CA THR A 20 -1.47 8.90 -16.17
C THR A 20 -2.85 9.03 -15.51
N GLY A 21 -2.91 8.82 -14.18
CA GLY A 21 -4.16 8.98 -13.42
C GLY A 21 -4.46 10.42 -12.98
N GLN A 22 -3.65 11.41 -13.36
CA GLN A 22 -3.84 12.81 -12.97
C GLN A 22 -4.54 13.61 -14.07
N PRO A 23 -5.81 14.02 -13.89
CA PRO A 23 -6.56 14.74 -14.93
C PRO A 23 -5.92 16.05 -15.37
N ILE A 24 -5.13 16.69 -14.50
CA ILE A 24 -4.45 17.94 -14.83
C ILE A 24 -3.30 17.75 -15.82
N LEU A 25 -2.85 16.51 -16.02
CA LEU A 25 -1.87 16.16 -17.05
C LEU A 25 -2.53 15.83 -18.40
N ASP A 26 -3.85 15.66 -18.44
CA ASP A 26 -4.58 15.31 -19.66
C ASP A 26 -4.49 16.44 -20.69
N GLY A 27 -4.11 16.09 -21.93
CA GLY A 27 -4.02 17.03 -23.05
C GLY A 27 -2.71 17.83 -23.11
N LEU A 28 -1.78 17.63 -22.18
CA LEU A 28 -0.42 18.17 -22.25
C LEU A 28 0.48 17.26 -23.09
N ALA A 29 1.43 17.83 -23.85
CA ALA A 29 2.48 17.09 -24.54
C ALA A 29 3.61 16.66 -23.56
N PHE A 30 3.21 16.27 -22.35
CA PHE A 30 4.11 15.87 -21.27
C PHE A 30 4.35 14.36 -21.35
N GLU A 31 5.63 13.97 -21.38
CA GLU A 31 6.04 12.58 -21.28
C GLU A 31 6.72 12.35 -19.94
N PHE A 32 6.16 11.47 -19.12
CA PHE A 32 6.72 11.17 -17.82
C PHE A 32 8.11 10.53 -17.95
N ASN A 33 9.13 11.18 -17.39
CA ASN A 33 10.50 10.66 -17.42
C ASN A 33 10.70 9.69 -16.26
N THR A 34 10.73 8.42 -16.63
CA THR A 34 10.89 7.28 -15.74
C THR A 34 12.34 7.00 -15.35
N GLN A 35 13.31 7.67 -15.99
CA GLN A 35 14.75 7.59 -15.67
C GLN A 35 15.22 8.72 -14.75
N THR A 36 14.31 9.56 -14.25
CA THR A 36 14.65 10.53 -13.21
C THR A 36 15.10 9.79 -11.95
N PRO A 37 16.34 10.01 -11.44
CA PRO A 37 16.91 9.20 -10.36
C PRO A 37 16.04 9.14 -9.09
N GLY A 38 15.26 10.19 -8.82
CA GLY A 38 14.57 10.38 -7.54
C GLY A 38 13.51 9.33 -7.19
N VAL A 39 12.71 8.83 -8.14
CA VAL A 39 11.54 7.98 -7.78
C VAL A 39 11.86 6.51 -7.70
N LEU A 40 12.68 6.01 -8.63
CA LEU A 40 13.12 4.62 -8.60
C LEU A 40 13.94 4.35 -7.35
N ASP A 41 14.86 5.25 -7.00
CA ASP A 41 15.64 5.14 -5.78
C ASP A 41 14.74 5.28 -4.55
N TRP A 42 13.76 6.19 -4.56
CA TRP A 42 12.85 6.35 -3.42
C TRP A 42 12.01 5.09 -3.13
N ILE A 43 11.45 4.46 -4.17
CA ILE A 43 10.64 3.25 -4.02
C ILE A 43 11.53 2.03 -3.76
N SER A 44 12.73 1.96 -4.34
CA SER A 44 13.68 0.88 -4.05
C SER A 44 14.17 0.92 -2.60
N GLU A 45 14.48 2.12 -2.10
CA GLU A 45 14.96 2.31 -0.72
C GLU A 45 13.85 2.20 0.33
N ARG A 46 12.59 2.46 -0.01
CA ARG A 46 11.47 2.57 0.97
C ARG A 46 10.28 1.67 0.66
N GLY A 47 10.31 0.93 -0.44
CA GLY A 47 9.30 -0.06 -0.79
C GLY A 47 9.24 -1.15 0.27
N ALA A 48 8.03 -1.57 0.65
CA ALA A 48 7.81 -2.52 1.73
C ALA A 48 8.17 -2.01 3.15
N GLU A 49 8.45 -0.73 3.36
CA GLU A 49 8.60 -0.17 4.72
C GLU A 49 7.31 -0.28 5.55
N PHE A 50 6.12 -0.22 4.91
CA PHE A 50 4.86 -0.50 5.61
C PHE A 50 4.67 -1.99 5.92
N VAL A 51 5.44 -2.89 5.29
CA VAL A 51 5.51 -4.31 5.62
C VAL A 51 6.36 -4.53 6.86
N THR A 52 5.72 -4.44 8.01
CA THR A 52 6.35 -4.73 9.30
C THR A 52 6.24 -6.22 9.65
N ARG A 53 7.15 -6.71 10.51
CA ARG A 53 7.19 -8.10 11.04
C ARG A 53 7.33 -9.15 9.92
N CYS A 54 8.23 -8.88 9.00
CA CYS A 54 8.69 -9.76 7.94
C CYS A 54 10.23 -9.74 7.92
N THR A 55 10.85 -10.80 7.40
CA THR A 55 12.28 -10.78 7.09
C THR A 55 12.56 -9.89 5.88
N GLU A 56 13.81 -9.49 5.67
CA GLU A 56 14.19 -8.68 4.50
C GLU A 56 13.86 -9.41 3.19
N GLU A 57 14.14 -10.71 3.06
CA GLU A 57 13.79 -11.47 1.85
C GLU A 57 12.28 -11.55 1.59
N GLN A 58 11.45 -11.49 2.63
CA GLN A 58 10.00 -11.41 2.48
C GLN A 58 9.55 -10.03 1.99
N LYS A 59 10.20 -8.96 2.48
CA LYS A 59 9.96 -7.61 1.97
C LYS A 59 10.38 -7.50 0.50
N ASP A 60 11.55 -8.02 0.14
CA ASP A 60 12.06 -8.05 -1.24
C ASP A 60 11.09 -8.78 -2.17
N ALA A 61 10.58 -9.95 -1.74
CA ALA A 61 9.60 -10.70 -2.50
C ALA A 61 8.29 -9.91 -2.70
N ILE A 62 7.83 -9.17 -1.68
CA ILE A 62 6.63 -8.35 -1.76
C ILE A 62 6.85 -7.14 -2.66
N ALA A 63 8.00 -6.47 -2.57
CA ALA A 63 8.38 -5.35 -3.43
C ALA A 63 8.34 -5.76 -4.91
N ALA A 64 8.90 -6.92 -5.26
CA ALA A 64 8.84 -7.46 -6.63
C ALA A 64 7.41 -7.77 -7.11
N LEU A 65 6.49 -8.15 -6.20
CA LEU A 65 5.09 -8.40 -6.56
C LEU A 65 4.28 -7.12 -6.74
N LEU A 66 4.53 -6.11 -5.90
CA LEU A 66 3.90 -4.79 -6.00
C LEU A 66 4.21 -4.12 -7.32
N GLU A 67 5.47 -4.18 -7.72
CA GLU A 67 5.97 -3.69 -8.99
C GLU A 67 5.24 -4.33 -10.18
N LYS A 68 5.07 -5.67 -10.16
CA LYS A 68 4.28 -6.38 -11.18
C LYS A 68 2.83 -5.91 -11.23
N LYS A 69 2.20 -5.62 -10.08
CA LYS A 69 0.81 -5.13 -10.03
C LYS A 69 0.64 -3.82 -10.79
N MET A 70 1.54 -2.87 -10.56
CA MET A 70 1.48 -1.55 -11.19
C MET A 70 1.61 -1.63 -12.71
N ARG A 71 2.33 -2.62 -13.25
CA ARG A 71 2.46 -2.84 -14.71
C ARG A 71 1.22 -3.47 -15.34
N GLU A 72 0.63 -4.47 -14.69
CA GLU A 72 -0.38 -5.34 -15.32
C GLU A 72 -1.82 -4.95 -14.96
N SER A 73 -2.04 -3.76 -14.37
CA SER A 73 -3.34 -3.26 -13.92
C SER A 73 -4.11 -4.26 -13.05
N HIS A 74 -3.39 -5.05 -12.26
CA HIS A 74 -3.99 -6.03 -11.37
C HIS A 74 -4.79 -5.33 -10.27
N THR A 75 -5.89 -5.96 -9.87
CA THR A 75 -6.69 -5.51 -8.72
C THR A 75 -5.92 -5.70 -7.41
N VAL A 76 -6.29 -4.94 -6.37
CA VAL A 76 -5.73 -5.14 -5.02
C VAL A 76 -5.93 -6.58 -4.55
N ASP A 77 -7.07 -7.19 -4.89
CA ASP A 77 -7.39 -8.58 -4.56
C ASP A 77 -6.45 -9.60 -5.21
N GLU A 78 -6.07 -9.39 -6.45
CA GLU A 78 -5.11 -10.24 -7.15
C GLU A 78 -3.72 -10.13 -6.52
N LEU A 79 -3.26 -8.90 -6.23
CA LEU A 79 -2.00 -8.71 -5.51
C LEU A 79 -2.03 -9.37 -4.13
N ALA A 80 -3.13 -9.25 -3.39
CA ALA A 80 -3.27 -9.88 -2.08
C ALA A 80 -3.19 -11.42 -2.17
N ARG A 81 -3.61 -12.04 -3.29
CA ARG A 81 -3.42 -13.48 -3.53
C ARG A 81 -1.96 -13.82 -3.79
N LEU A 82 -1.24 -12.96 -4.51
CA LEU A 82 0.20 -13.14 -4.80
C LEU A 82 1.08 -12.94 -3.55
N ILE A 83 0.73 -12.00 -2.66
CA ILE A 83 1.49 -11.71 -1.43
C ILE A 83 1.34 -12.83 -0.39
N ARG A 84 0.18 -13.51 -0.36
CA ARG A 84 -0.16 -14.47 0.69
C ARG A 84 0.88 -15.57 0.94
N PRO A 85 1.49 -16.21 -0.08
CA PRO A 85 2.52 -17.22 0.12
C PRO A 85 3.83 -16.66 0.69
N CYS A 86 4.07 -15.35 0.58
CA CYS A 86 5.31 -14.70 1.03
C CYS A 86 5.27 -14.31 2.51
N ILE A 87 4.11 -14.37 3.18
CA ILE A 87 3.94 -13.81 4.53
C ILE A 87 3.51 -14.82 5.59
N GLY A 88 4.13 -14.74 6.77
CA GLY A 88 3.75 -15.50 7.96
C GLY A 88 2.58 -14.86 8.74
N LEU A 89 2.22 -15.47 9.87
CA LEU A 89 1.40 -14.79 10.89
C LEU A 89 2.27 -13.78 11.66
N THR A 90 1.67 -12.69 12.12
CA THR A 90 2.34 -11.84 13.09
C THR A 90 2.35 -12.51 14.47
N GLU A 91 3.19 -12.05 15.39
CA GLU A 91 3.19 -12.56 16.77
C GLU A 91 1.80 -12.48 17.43
N GLY A 92 1.10 -11.35 17.25
CA GLY A 92 -0.25 -11.16 17.77
C GLY A 92 -1.25 -12.13 17.17
N ASP A 93 -1.15 -12.38 15.85
CA ASP A 93 -1.99 -13.33 15.15
C ASP A 93 -1.74 -14.77 15.61
N ALA A 94 -0.47 -15.15 15.77
CA ALA A 94 -0.09 -16.46 16.26
C ALA A 94 -0.61 -16.70 17.69
N ARG A 95 -0.50 -15.71 18.59
CA ARG A 95 -1.08 -15.76 19.94
C ARG A 95 -2.60 -15.88 19.90
N ALA A 96 -3.28 -15.14 19.02
CA ALA A 96 -4.72 -15.24 18.86
C ALA A 96 -5.15 -16.62 18.34
N ASN A 97 -4.41 -17.19 17.37
CA ASN A 97 -4.68 -18.52 16.84
C ASN A 97 -4.47 -19.61 17.90
N ALA A 98 -3.44 -19.50 18.74
CA ALA A 98 -3.22 -20.40 19.87
C ALA A 98 -4.39 -20.36 20.88
N ARG A 99 -4.87 -19.16 21.24
CA ARG A 99 -6.06 -19.02 22.11
C ARG A 99 -7.31 -19.60 21.48
N TYR A 100 -7.49 -19.40 20.17
CA TYR A 100 -8.61 -19.97 19.43
C TYR A 100 -8.59 -21.51 19.45
N TYR A 101 -7.41 -22.11 19.26
CA TYR A 101 -7.20 -23.55 19.41
C TYR A 101 -7.60 -24.05 20.80
N ASP A 102 -7.07 -23.42 21.86
CA ASP A 102 -7.32 -23.81 23.24
C ASP A 102 -8.81 -23.73 23.59
N ASN A 103 -9.48 -22.67 23.13
CA ASN A 103 -10.92 -22.50 23.31
C ASN A 103 -11.71 -23.61 22.64
N ILE A 104 -11.39 -24.01 21.41
CA ILE A 104 -12.08 -25.12 20.73
C ILE A 104 -11.88 -26.43 21.50
N VAL A 105 -10.66 -26.70 21.97
CA VAL A 105 -10.37 -27.90 22.77
C VAL A 105 -11.21 -27.91 24.05
N ALA A 106 -11.27 -26.78 24.77
CA ALA A 106 -12.04 -26.65 26.00
C ALA A 106 -13.55 -26.83 25.76
N THR A 107 -14.10 -26.15 24.76
CA THR A 107 -15.52 -26.23 24.39
C THR A 107 -15.91 -27.65 23.97
N MET A 108 -15.13 -28.29 23.08
CA MET A 108 -15.44 -29.64 22.62
C MET A 108 -15.28 -30.71 23.69
N ARG A 109 -14.37 -30.53 24.65
CA ARG A 109 -14.30 -31.42 25.82
C ARG A 109 -15.54 -31.32 26.69
N LYS A 110 -16.09 -30.11 26.85
CA LYS A 110 -17.31 -29.85 27.62
C LYS A 110 -18.55 -30.41 26.93
N GLU A 111 -18.68 -30.16 25.62
CA GLU A 111 -19.87 -30.53 24.83
C GLU A 111 -19.87 -32.00 24.41
N HIS A 112 -18.71 -32.62 24.25
CA HIS A 112 -18.57 -34.01 23.82
C HIS A 112 -17.63 -34.83 24.72
N PRO A 113 -18.02 -35.11 25.98
CA PRO A 113 -17.13 -35.77 26.96
C PRO A 113 -16.66 -37.18 26.57
N ARG A 114 -17.41 -37.88 25.70
CA ARG A 114 -17.08 -39.22 25.21
C ARG A 114 -16.16 -39.23 23.98
N MET A 115 -15.89 -38.07 23.39
CA MET A 115 -15.03 -37.96 22.21
C MET A 115 -13.55 -38.14 22.61
N LYS A 116 -12.81 -38.94 21.83
CA LYS A 116 -11.37 -39.12 22.06
C LYS A 116 -10.63 -37.78 21.98
N ILE A 117 -9.73 -37.53 22.93
CA ILE A 117 -8.94 -36.30 23.02
C ILE A 117 -8.19 -36.03 21.71
N GLU A 118 -7.65 -37.07 21.08
CA GLU A 118 -6.96 -36.96 19.79
C GLU A 118 -7.87 -36.42 18.68
N SER A 119 -9.13 -36.86 18.63
CA SER A 119 -10.12 -36.38 17.65
C SER A 119 -10.48 -34.91 17.90
N ILE A 120 -10.61 -34.52 19.17
CA ILE A 120 -10.83 -33.11 19.57
C ILE A 120 -9.64 -32.24 19.11
N ARG A 121 -8.41 -32.69 19.38
CA ARG A 121 -7.19 -31.98 18.98
C ARG A 121 -7.11 -31.83 17.46
N ARG A 122 -7.36 -32.90 16.69
CA ARG A 122 -7.36 -32.84 15.23
C ARG A 122 -8.36 -31.81 14.70
N LYS A 123 -9.60 -31.83 15.18
CA LYS A 123 -10.62 -30.84 14.79
C LYS A 123 -10.23 -29.41 15.18
N ALA A 124 -9.61 -29.23 16.35
CA ALA A 124 -9.12 -27.93 16.79
C ALA A 124 -7.96 -27.44 15.92
N LEU A 125 -7.04 -28.33 15.51
CA LEU A 125 -5.97 -28.02 14.56
C LEU A 125 -6.54 -27.60 13.19
N ASP A 126 -7.48 -28.37 12.64
CA ASP A 126 -8.11 -28.04 11.34
C ASP A 126 -8.81 -26.68 11.39
N ALA A 127 -9.51 -26.38 12.49
CA ALA A 127 -10.16 -25.09 12.68
C ALA A 127 -9.14 -23.95 12.84
N SER A 128 -8.03 -24.18 13.54
CA SER A 128 -6.96 -23.20 13.75
C SER A 128 -6.19 -22.92 12.46
N GLN A 129 -6.01 -23.93 11.60
CA GLN A 129 -5.46 -23.74 10.25
C GLN A 129 -6.37 -22.84 9.41
N LYS A 130 -7.68 -23.09 9.40
CA LYS A 130 -8.66 -22.23 8.71
C LYS A 130 -8.68 -20.80 9.27
N TYR A 131 -8.47 -20.63 10.57
CA TYR A 131 -8.37 -19.31 11.19
C TYR A 131 -7.06 -18.60 10.79
N ALA A 132 -5.93 -19.30 10.80
CA ALA A 132 -4.67 -18.79 10.29
C ALA A 132 -4.78 -18.34 8.82
N GLU A 133 -5.42 -19.13 7.95
CA GLU A 133 -5.66 -18.73 6.56
C GLU A 133 -6.46 -17.43 6.45
N LYS A 134 -7.46 -17.21 7.31
CA LYS A 134 -8.19 -15.93 7.37
C LYS A 134 -7.28 -14.78 7.77
N GLN A 135 -6.38 -15.01 8.74
CA GLN A 135 -5.41 -14.00 9.18
C GLN A 135 -4.39 -13.68 8.07
N HIS A 136 -3.86 -14.69 7.38
CA HIS A 136 -2.99 -14.49 6.22
C HIS A 136 -3.70 -13.71 5.10
N ARG A 137 -4.97 -14.01 4.82
CA ARG A 137 -5.79 -13.26 3.86
C ARG A 137 -5.92 -11.78 4.25
N ALA A 138 -6.31 -11.53 5.50
CA ALA A 138 -6.49 -10.19 6.01
C ALA A 138 -5.18 -9.38 5.99
N ARG A 139 -4.05 -10.01 6.36
CA ARG A 139 -2.73 -9.39 6.33
C ARG A 139 -2.26 -9.10 4.91
N ALA A 140 -2.37 -10.05 3.99
CA ALA A 140 -1.97 -9.88 2.60
C ALA A 140 -2.76 -8.75 1.93
N PHE A 141 -4.07 -8.67 2.19
CA PHE A 141 -4.91 -7.58 1.71
C PHE A 141 -4.49 -6.23 2.28
N THR A 142 -4.21 -6.15 3.59
CA THR A 142 -3.70 -4.92 4.22
C THR A 142 -2.42 -4.44 3.55
N ILE A 143 -1.46 -5.33 3.33
CA ILE A 143 -0.20 -5.00 2.68
C ILE A 143 -0.47 -4.53 1.25
N ALA A 144 -1.22 -5.32 0.46
CA ALA A 144 -1.53 -5.00 -0.92
C ALA A 144 -2.18 -3.62 -1.06
N GLN A 145 -3.19 -3.31 -0.24
CA GLN A 145 -3.88 -2.02 -0.27
C GLN A 145 -2.95 -0.86 0.11
N THR A 146 -2.24 -0.99 1.23
CA THR A 146 -1.42 0.10 1.79
C THR A 146 -0.26 0.45 0.87
N GLU A 147 0.46 -0.57 0.40
CA GLU A 147 1.61 -0.38 -0.49
C GLU A 147 1.17 0.11 -1.88
N SER A 148 0.00 -0.32 -2.37
CA SER A 148 -0.52 0.19 -3.64
C SER A 148 -0.92 1.66 -3.55
N ALA A 149 -1.58 2.07 -2.46
CA ALA A 149 -1.94 3.47 -2.25
C ALA A 149 -0.68 4.34 -2.14
N PHE A 150 0.35 3.87 -1.43
CA PHE A 150 1.63 4.56 -1.32
C PHE A 150 2.31 4.74 -2.68
N ALA A 151 2.46 3.65 -3.44
CA ALA A 151 3.11 3.69 -4.75
C ALA A 151 2.37 4.60 -5.74
N TYR A 152 1.04 4.51 -5.79
CA TYR A 152 0.22 5.33 -6.67
C TYR A 152 0.37 6.83 -6.37
N ASN A 153 0.21 7.22 -5.10
CA ASN A 153 0.29 8.62 -4.71
C ASN A 153 1.69 9.20 -4.93
N ARG A 154 2.75 8.40 -4.70
CA ARG A 154 4.11 8.83 -4.97
C ARG A 154 4.39 9.03 -6.46
N GLY A 155 3.88 8.12 -7.30
CA GLY A 155 4.00 8.28 -8.75
C GLY A 155 3.26 9.52 -9.26
N ALA A 156 2.06 9.79 -8.72
CA ALA A 156 1.31 11.00 -9.03
C ALA A 156 2.06 12.29 -8.66
N ASP A 157 2.59 12.37 -7.44
CA ASP A 157 3.34 13.55 -6.96
C ASP A 157 4.55 13.85 -7.84
N GLU A 158 5.31 12.81 -8.21
CA GLU A 158 6.44 12.99 -9.11
C GLU A 158 6.00 13.49 -10.50
N GLY A 159 4.94 12.91 -11.08
CA GLY A 159 4.43 13.33 -12.38
C GLY A 159 4.13 14.82 -12.43
N ILE A 160 3.48 15.31 -11.38
CA ILE A 160 3.15 16.72 -11.22
C ILE A 160 4.41 17.57 -11.07
N ARG A 161 5.39 17.12 -10.27
CA ARG A 161 6.66 17.84 -10.08
C ARG A 161 7.48 17.91 -11.37
N GLN A 162 7.53 16.85 -12.16
CA GLN A 162 8.21 16.84 -13.47
C GLN A 162 7.51 17.79 -14.45
N ALA A 163 6.18 17.72 -14.56
CA ALA A 163 5.43 18.62 -15.43
C ALA A 163 5.57 20.09 -15.03
N GLN A 164 5.67 20.37 -13.72
CA GLN A 164 5.99 21.70 -13.20
C GLN A 164 7.42 22.13 -13.58
N GLY A 165 8.41 21.25 -13.41
CA GLY A 165 9.81 21.49 -13.78
C GLY A 165 10.01 21.75 -15.27
N GLU A 166 9.18 21.14 -16.12
CA GLU A 166 9.20 21.35 -17.57
C GLU A 166 8.43 22.59 -18.03
N GLY A 167 7.71 23.26 -17.11
CA GLY A 167 6.94 24.48 -17.39
C GLY A 167 5.54 24.26 -17.95
N TYR A 168 5.03 23.02 -17.90
CA TYR A 168 3.64 22.74 -18.27
C TYR A 168 2.66 23.14 -17.17
N LEU A 169 3.05 22.96 -15.91
CA LEU A 169 2.27 23.34 -14.73
C LEU A 169 2.94 24.51 -13.98
N GLY A 170 2.13 25.37 -13.39
CA GLY A 170 2.58 26.50 -12.58
C GLY A 170 2.64 26.17 -11.10
N THR A 171 2.23 27.09 -10.23
CA THR A 171 2.18 26.83 -8.78
C THR A 171 1.05 25.86 -8.48
N MET A 172 1.39 24.76 -7.81
CA MET A 172 0.50 23.67 -7.47
C MET A 172 0.24 23.61 -5.97
N VAL A 173 -0.95 23.16 -5.58
CA VAL A 173 -1.28 22.72 -4.21
C VAL A 173 -1.83 21.30 -4.25
N LYS A 174 -1.69 20.59 -3.12
CA LYS A 174 -2.21 19.24 -2.91
C LYS A 174 -3.49 19.34 -2.09
N ARG A 175 -4.58 18.76 -2.60
CA ARG A 175 -5.83 18.56 -1.84
C ARG A 175 -6.01 17.08 -1.54
N TRP A 176 -6.27 16.75 -0.29
CA TRP A 176 -6.59 15.37 0.09
C TRP A 176 -7.95 14.97 -0.47
N SER A 177 -8.01 13.83 -1.16
CA SER A 177 -9.24 13.29 -1.74
C SER A 177 -9.47 11.85 -1.27
N THR A 178 -10.59 11.63 -0.61
CA THR A 178 -11.05 10.30 -0.20
C THR A 178 -11.83 9.61 -1.32
N SER A 179 -12.15 8.33 -1.15
CA SER A 179 -13.00 7.59 -2.09
C SER A 179 -14.45 8.13 -2.14
N GLY A 180 -14.85 8.96 -1.18
CA GLY A 180 -16.19 9.56 -1.11
C GLY A 180 -17.32 8.56 -0.85
N ASP A 181 -17.00 7.31 -0.47
CA ASP A 181 -17.95 6.25 -0.19
C ASP A 181 -18.15 6.02 1.33
N ASP A 182 -19.16 5.23 1.70
CA ASP A 182 -19.44 4.88 3.11
C ASP A 182 -18.29 4.09 3.79
N SER A 183 -17.24 3.75 3.05
CA SER A 183 -16.07 3.02 3.54
C SER A 183 -14.96 3.95 4.06
N VAL A 184 -15.11 5.28 3.94
CA VAL A 184 -14.14 6.26 4.43
C VAL A 184 -14.16 6.31 5.96
N CYS A 185 -13.01 6.05 6.60
CA CYS A 185 -12.90 6.12 8.05
C CYS A 185 -12.80 7.56 8.57
N ASP A 186 -13.03 7.76 9.87
CA ASP A 186 -13.00 9.08 10.52
C ASP A 186 -11.68 9.85 10.30
N ILE A 187 -10.54 9.15 10.26
CA ILE A 187 -9.22 9.76 10.00
C ILE A 187 -9.19 10.37 8.60
N CYS A 188 -9.64 9.62 7.60
CA CYS A 188 -9.66 10.07 6.22
C CYS A 188 -10.71 11.16 5.99
N ASN A 189 -11.89 11.03 6.60
CA ASN A 189 -12.94 12.05 6.54
C ASN A 189 -12.49 13.38 7.11
N ALA A 190 -11.68 13.37 8.18
CA ALA A 190 -11.12 14.59 8.75
C ALA A 190 -10.10 15.28 7.83
N LEU A 191 -9.50 14.55 6.88
CA LEU A 191 -8.53 15.07 5.92
C LEU A 191 -9.18 15.54 4.62
N GLU A 192 -10.38 15.05 4.27
CA GLU A 192 -11.08 15.39 3.03
C GLU A 192 -11.09 16.90 2.75
N GLY A 193 -10.65 17.29 1.55
CA GLY A 193 -10.64 18.67 1.12
C GLY A 193 -9.53 19.53 1.73
N THR A 194 -8.69 19.00 2.62
CA THR A 194 -7.56 19.74 3.19
C THR A 194 -6.56 20.05 2.09
N GLU A 195 -6.19 21.32 1.96
CA GLU A 195 -5.20 21.81 1.00
C GLU A 195 -3.89 22.18 1.69
N VAL A 196 -2.78 21.73 1.10
CA VAL A 196 -1.42 22.06 1.56
C VAL A 196 -0.52 22.33 0.35
N ASP A 197 0.56 23.10 0.55
CA ASP A 197 1.57 23.29 -0.49
C ASP A 197 2.25 21.96 -0.86
N MET A 198 2.84 21.87 -2.06
CA MET A 198 3.48 20.64 -2.56
C MET A 198 4.46 20.00 -1.57
N ASP A 199 5.25 20.82 -0.87
CA ASP A 199 6.29 20.37 0.07
C ASP A 199 5.81 20.29 1.53
N SER A 200 4.54 20.58 1.78
CA SER A 200 3.95 20.52 3.11
C SER A 200 3.39 19.14 3.44
N ASP A 201 3.42 18.80 4.73
CA ASP A 201 2.81 17.59 5.29
C ASP A 201 1.33 17.78 5.58
N PHE A 202 0.56 16.69 5.50
CA PHE A 202 -0.79 16.62 6.06
C PHE A 202 -0.73 16.31 7.56
N ASP A 203 -1.65 16.88 8.33
CA ASP A 203 -1.73 16.64 9.78
C ASP A 203 -2.52 15.36 10.09
N PHE A 204 -1.82 14.22 10.07
CA PHE A 204 -2.36 12.97 10.59
C PHE A 204 -1.40 12.29 11.56
N LYS A 205 -1.97 11.55 12.52
CA LYS A 205 -1.23 10.87 13.59
C LYS A 205 -0.81 9.49 13.15
N GLY A 206 0.34 9.04 13.64
CA GLY A 206 0.80 7.67 13.41
C GLY A 206 2.27 7.50 13.75
N LYS A 207 2.74 6.25 13.71
CA LYS A 207 4.17 6.00 13.71
C LYS A 207 4.72 6.37 12.32
N VAL A 208 5.66 7.32 12.30
CA VAL A 208 6.44 7.63 11.10
C VAL A 208 7.46 6.52 10.89
N LEU A 209 7.42 5.91 9.71
CA LEU A 209 8.32 4.85 9.27
C LEU A 209 9.49 5.42 8.48
N PHE A 210 9.25 6.48 7.71
CA PHE A 210 10.27 7.17 6.91
C PHE A 210 9.96 8.67 6.76
N ALA A 211 10.99 9.48 6.46
CA ALA A 211 10.84 10.91 6.24
C ALA A 211 9.94 11.21 5.02
N GLY A 212 9.03 12.18 5.15
CA GLY A 212 8.09 12.54 4.10
C GLY A 212 6.86 11.61 3.98
N GLN A 213 6.66 10.67 4.91
CA GLN A 213 5.47 9.82 4.93
C GLN A 213 4.16 10.62 5.01
N HIS A 214 4.17 11.78 5.67
CA HIS A 214 2.96 12.59 5.86
C HIS A 214 2.66 13.53 4.69
N MET A 215 3.54 13.62 3.68
CA MET A 215 3.30 14.45 2.50
C MET A 215 2.20 13.92 1.60
N LEU A 216 1.93 12.61 1.65
CA LEU A 216 1.04 11.89 0.74
C LEU A 216 0.33 10.74 1.50
N PRO A 217 -0.81 10.24 1.00
CA PRO A 217 -1.39 8.99 1.50
C PRO A 217 -0.42 7.81 1.31
N PRO A 218 -0.51 6.75 2.13
CA PRO A 218 -1.60 6.42 3.06
C PRO A 218 -1.43 6.98 4.48
N ALA A 219 -2.52 7.46 5.09
CA ALA A 219 -2.54 7.88 6.49
C ALA A 219 -2.53 6.71 7.50
N HIS A 220 -3.06 5.55 7.11
CA HIS A 220 -3.17 4.37 7.95
C HIS A 220 -3.19 3.08 7.11
N PRO A 221 -3.02 1.89 7.71
CA PRO A 221 -3.17 0.63 6.99
C PRO A 221 -4.54 0.52 6.34
N ARG A 222 -4.59 0.03 5.10
CA ARG A 222 -5.80 -0.04 4.24
C ARG A 222 -6.40 1.30 3.80
N CYS A 223 -5.67 2.41 3.93
CA CYS A 223 -6.09 3.66 3.32
C CYS A 223 -6.21 3.50 1.79
N ALA A 224 -7.20 4.17 1.21
CA ALA A 224 -7.48 4.19 -0.23
C ALA A 224 -7.57 5.63 -0.79
N CYS A 225 -7.11 6.62 -0.02
CA CYS A 225 -7.16 8.03 -0.42
C CYS A 225 -6.10 8.36 -1.48
N ALA A 226 -6.39 9.41 -2.23
CA ALA A 226 -5.53 9.98 -3.25
C ALA A 226 -5.30 11.48 -2.98
N ILE A 227 -4.43 12.09 -3.79
CA ILE A 227 -4.25 13.54 -3.83
C ILE A 227 -4.82 14.07 -5.14
N GLU A 228 -5.65 15.10 -5.03
CA GLU A 228 -6.00 15.98 -6.15
C GLU A 228 -4.96 17.11 -6.21
N TYR A 229 -4.38 17.35 -7.38
CA TYR A 229 -3.42 18.43 -7.60
C TYR A 229 -4.09 19.59 -8.31
N ILE A 230 -3.99 20.78 -7.73
CA ILE A 230 -4.72 21.98 -8.17
C ILE A 230 -3.72 23.06 -8.52
N GLU A 231 -3.83 23.61 -9.73
CA GLU A 231 -3.00 24.72 -10.16
C GLU A 231 -3.60 26.03 -9.67
N VAL A 232 -2.87 26.73 -8.79
CA VAL A 232 -3.31 28.01 -8.19
C VAL A 232 -2.74 29.22 -8.92
N ALA A 233 -1.67 29.05 -9.70
CA ALA A 233 -1.14 30.10 -10.57
C ALA A 233 -0.46 29.48 -11.81
N ALA A 234 -0.73 30.02 -13.00
CA ALA A 234 -0.14 29.53 -14.24
C ALA A 234 1.37 29.82 -14.32
N PRO A 235 2.15 28.98 -15.03
CA PRO A 235 3.58 29.21 -15.22
C PRO A 235 3.80 30.41 -16.15
N ARG A 236 4.93 31.10 -15.98
CA ARG A 236 5.33 32.19 -16.89
C ARG A 236 5.75 31.60 -18.23
N GLY A 237 4.85 31.61 -19.21
CA GLY A 237 5.08 31.08 -20.56
C GLY A 237 4.87 29.57 -20.62
N ARG A 238 3.63 29.13 -20.37
CA ARG A 238 3.20 27.73 -20.50
C ARG A 238 3.60 27.19 -21.87
N LYS A 239 4.25 26.02 -21.86
CA LYS A 239 4.56 25.26 -23.07
C LYS A 239 3.32 24.66 -23.71
#